data_AF-A0A949QA68-F1
#
_entry.id   AF-A0A949QA68-F1
#
_cell.length_a   1.000
_cell.length_b   1.000
_cell.length_c   1.000
_cell.angle_alpha   90.00
_cell.angle_beta   90.00
_cell.angle_gamma   90.00
#
_symmetry.space_group_name_H-M   'P 1'
#
loop_
_entity.id
_entity.type
_entity.pdbx_description
1 polymer ?
#
loop_
_entity_poly.entity_id
_entity_poly.type
_entity_poly.pdbx_seq_one_letter_code
_entity_poly.pdbx_strand_id
1 'polypeptide(L)'
;MITLFLPIDFSAIGAEHLALAVSCYVIVFLSLFLLSLVFGFLPKLRIRNIRKQMQKEGDKVNTSIAGRMVPGEVSAAVALAISMYFEELHDQETSILTIKKVGKSYSPWNSKIYNVINLNRFQR
;
A
#
# COMPACT_ATOMS: atom_id res chain seq x y z
N MET A 1 34.94 26.75 19.68
CA MET A 1 34.64 27.41 18.40
C MET A 1 35.77 27.05 17.44
N ILE A 2 35.70 25.87 16.81
CA ILE A 2 36.73 25.37 15.90
C ILE A 2 36.14 25.49 14.51
N THR A 3 36.45 26.59 13.82
CA THR A 3 36.19 26.72 12.39
C THR A 3 37.27 25.94 11.67
N LEU A 4 36.98 24.67 11.38
CA LEU A 4 37.77 23.83 10.48
C LEU A 4 37.79 24.47 9.10
N PHE A 5 38.87 25.16 8.79
CA PHE A 5 39.15 25.71 7.47
C PHE A 5 39.61 24.54 6.59
N LEU A 6 38.67 23.95 5.85
CA LEU A 6 38.98 22.98 4.82
C LEU A 6 39.80 23.69 3.72
N PRO A 7 41.02 23.24 3.39
CA PRO A 7 41.79 23.81 2.29
C PRO A 7 41.18 23.32 0.96
N ILE A 8 40.13 24.01 0.49
CA ILE A 8 39.53 23.74 -0.81
C ILE A 8 40.23 24.62 -1.84
N ASP A 9 41.25 24.06 -2.48
CA ASP A 9 41.97 24.72 -3.56
C ASP A 9 41.28 24.45 -4.90
N PHE A 10 40.42 25.37 -5.33
CA PHE A 10 39.73 25.29 -6.63
C PHE A 10 40.70 25.32 -7.83
N SER A 11 41.94 25.74 -7.61
CA SER A 11 43.00 25.72 -8.62
C SER A 11 43.46 24.30 -8.99
N ALA A 12 43.15 23.30 -8.16
CA ALA A 12 43.49 21.90 -8.43
C ALA A 12 42.43 21.17 -9.27
N ILE A 13 41.32 21.83 -9.65
CA ILE A 13 40.25 21.24 -10.45
C ILE A 13 40.60 21.36 -11.93
N GLY A 14 41.19 20.29 -12.49
CA GLY A 14 41.41 20.12 -13.93
C GLY A 14 40.19 19.67 -14.72
N ALA A 15 40.35 19.61 -16.04
CA ALA A 15 39.29 19.23 -16.99
C ALA A 15 38.85 17.77 -16.83
N GLU A 16 39.77 16.90 -16.42
CA GLU A 16 39.54 15.49 -16.12
C GLU A 16 38.56 15.28 -14.96
N HIS A 17 38.66 16.11 -13.92
CA HIS A 17 37.75 16.04 -12.77
C HIS A 17 36.35 16.49 -13.15
N LEU A 18 36.25 17.52 -13.99
CA LEU A 18 34.97 17.99 -14.52
C LEU A 18 34.32 16.96 -15.46
N ALA A 19 35.11 16.32 -16.32
CA ALA A 19 34.64 15.25 -17.19
C ALA A 19 34.11 14.04 -16.37
N LEU A 20 34.82 13.66 -15.31
CA LEU A 20 34.37 12.61 -14.39
C LEU A 20 33.05 12.99 -13.71
N ALA A 21 32.94 14.20 -13.15
CA ALA A 21 31.72 14.65 -12.50
C ALA A 21 30.51 14.64 -13.46
N VAL A 22 30.67 15.20 -14.66
CA VAL A 22 29.63 15.21 -15.69
C VAL A 22 29.22 13.79 -16.08
N SER A 23 30.19 12.90 -16.30
CA SER A 23 29.91 11.50 -16.65
C SER A 23 29.10 10.78 -15.57
N CYS A 24 29.44 11.00 -14.28
CA CYS A 24 28.70 10.43 -13.15
C CYS A 24 27.26 10.93 -13.09
N TYR A 25 27.04 12.25 -13.26
CA TYR A 25 25.68 12.80 -13.27
C TYR A 25 24.85 12.25 -14.42
N VAL A 26 25.43 12.13 -15.61
CA VAL A 26 24.75 11.56 -16.79
C VAL A 26 24.36 10.11 -16.55
N ILE A 27 25.26 9.28 -16.01
CA ILE A 27 24.99 7.85 -15.75
C ILE A 27 23.88 7.69 -14.70
N VAL A 28 23.92 8.47 -13.61
CA VAL A 28 22.89 8.42 -12.56
C VAL A 28 21.54 8.86 -13.12
N PHE A 29 21.51 9.94 -13.89
CA PHE A 29 20.28 10.42 -14.52
C PHE A 29 19.72 9.40 -15.51
N LEU A 30 20.57 8.80 -16.33
CA LEU A 30 20.19 7.75 -17.29
C LEU A 30 19.61 6.52 -16.57
N SER A 31 20.24 6.08 -15.48
CA SER A 31 19.79 4.95 -14.67
C SER A 31 18.39 5.20 -14.09
N LEU A 32 18.16 6.37 -13.50
CA LEU A 32 16.85 6.75 -12.97
C LEU A 32 15.80 6.88 -14.06
N PHE A 33 16.16 7.44 -15.22
CA PHE A 33 15.25 7.56 -16.37
C PHE A 33 14.81 6.20 -16.90
N LEU A 34 15.75 5.25 -17.07
CA LEU A 34 15.44 3.88 -17.49
C LEU A 34 14.56 3.16 -16.47
N LEU A 35 14.85 3.30 -15.17
CA LEU A 35 14.05 2.68 -14.11
C LEU A 35 12.62 3.24 -14.09
N SER A 36 12.46 4.56 -14.24
CA SER A 36 11.17 5.22 -14.36
C SER A 36 10.36 4.70 -15.55
N LEU A 37 11.03 4.53 -16.70
CA LEU A 37 10.43 4.03 -17.92
C LEU A 37 9.96 2.57 -17.76
N VAL A 38 10.76 1.70 -17.14
CA VAL A 38 10.38 0.31 -16.81
C VAL A 38 9.14 0.30 -15.92
N PHE A 39 9.12 1.06 -14.82
CA PHE A 39 7.94 1.14 -13.95
C PHE A 39 6.71 1.76 -14.64
N GLY A 40 6.88 2.62 -15.64
CA GLY A 40 5.78 3.14 -16.45
C GLY A 40 5.20 2.12 -17.45
N PHE A 41 6.04 1.25 -18.01
CA PHE A 41 5.60 0.22 -18.97
C PHE A 41 5.00 -1.03 -18.31
N LEU A 42 5.52 -1.44 -17.15
CA LEU A 42 5.06 -2.61 -16.41
C LEU A 42 3.54 -2.64 -16.12
N PRO A 43 2.88 -1.59 -15.61
CA PRO A 43 1.44 -1.61 -15.35
C PRO A 43 0.63 -1.67 -16.65
N LYS A 44 1.08 -0.98 -17.71
CA LYS A 44 0.40 -1.00 -19.02
C LYS A 44 0.43 -2.39 -19.65
N LEU A 45 1.56 -3.09 -19.58
CA LEU A 45 1.70 -4.46 -20.07
C LEU A 45 0.85 -5.46 -19.26
N ARG A 46 0.86 -5.33 -17.92
CA ARG A 46 0.10 -6.21 -17.02
C ARG A 46 -1.41 -6.04 -17.18
N ILE A 47 -1.92 -4.81 -17.18
CA ILE A 47 -3.35 -4.51 -17.35
C ILE A 47 -3.85 -5.01 -18.71
N ARG A 48 -3.03 -4.90 -19.76
CA ARG A 48 -3.39 -5.39 -21.09
C ARG A 48 -3.49 -6.91 -21.15
N ASN A 49 -2.66 -7.64 -20.41
CA ASN A 49 -2.74 -9.10 -20.36
C ASN A 49 -3.92 -9.59 -19.51
N ILE A 50 -4.20 -8.93 -18.37
CA ILE A 50 -5.36 -9.22 -17.52
C ILE A 50 -6.67 -8.95 -18.27
N ARG A 51 -6.80 -7.80 -18.97
CA ARG A 51 -7.99 -7.52 -19.80
C ARG A 51 -8.20 -8.57 -20.89
N LYS A 52 -7.13 -9.04 -21.54
CA LYS A 52 -7.21 -10.10 -22.55
C LYS A 52 -7.59 -11.46 -21.95
N GLN A 53 -7.14 -11.77 -20.73
CA GLN A 53 -7.58 -12.99 -20.02
C GLN A 53 -9.05 -12.88 -19.61
N MET A 54 -9.48 -11.75 -19.04
CA MET A 54 -10.88 -11.53 -18.64
C MET A 54 -11.84 -11.55 -19.84
N GLN A 55 -11.42 -11.09 -21.02
CA GLN A 55 -12.22 -11.22 -22.25
C GLN A 55 -12.32 -12.67 -22.73
N LYS A 56 -11.21 -13.42 -22.71
CA LYS A 56 -11.20 -14.85 -23.08
C LYS A 56 -11.97 -15.74 -22.11
N GLU A 57 -12.01 -15.36 -20.84
CA GLU A 57 -12.72 -16.08 -19.77
C GLU A 57 -14.20 -15.68 -19.76
N GLY A 58 -14.50 -14.39 -20.01
CA GLY A 58 -15.86 -13.89 -20.23
C GLY A 58 -16.55 -14.56 -21.43
N ASP A 59 -15.87 -14.73 -22.57
CA ASP A 59 -16.45 -15.42 -23.73
C ASP A 59 -16.73 -16.91 -23.47
N LYS A 60 -15.87 -17.58 -22.70
CA LYS A 60 -16.07 -19.01 -22.33
C LYS A 60 -17.19 -19.18 -21.29
N VAL A 61 -17.28 -18.27 -20.32
CA VAL A 61 -18.34 -18.26 -19.31
C VAL A 61 -19.69 -17.89 -19.93
N ASN A 62 -19.74 -16.90 -20.83
CA ASN A 62 -20.97 -16.51 -21.52
C ASN A 62 -21.49 -17.63 -22.44
N THR A 63 -20.61 -18.38 -23.11
CA THR A 63 -21.00 -19.52 -23.94
C THR A 63 -21.50 -20.72 -23.10
N SER A 64 -20.94 -20.92 -21.91
CA SER A 64 -21.38 -21.95 -20.94
C SER A 64 -22.71 -21.59 -20.28
N ILE A 65 -22.91 -20.32 -19.91
CA ILE A 65 -24.13 -19.82 -19.26
C ILE A 65 -25.28 -19.64 -20.27
N ALA A 66 -25.00 -19.37 -21.55
CA ALA A 66 -26.03 -19.28 -22.58
C ALA A 66 -26.85 -20.58 -22.74
N GLY A 67 -26.28 -21.75 -22.43
CA GLY A 67 -27.00 -23.03 -22.40
C GLY A 67 -27.79 -23.29 -21.12
N ARG A 68 -27.60 -22.46 -20.08
CA ARG A 68 -28.19 -22.59 -18.74
C ARG A 68 -28.61 -21.21 -18.22
N MET A 69 -29.36 -20.48 -19.05
CA MET A 69 -29.85 -19.16 -18.68
C MET A 69 -30.92 -19.31 -17.58
N VAL A 70 -30.50 -19.20 -16.32
CA VAL A 70 -31.42 -19.13 -15.19
C VAL A 70 -32.15 -17.79 -15.30
N PRO A 71 -33.50 -17.78 -15.29
CA PRO A 71 -34.26 -16.53 -15.33
C PRO A 71 -33.82 -15.58 -14.22
N GLY A 72 -33.71 -14.29 -14.54
CA GLY A 72 -33.28 -13.27 -13.57
C GLY A 72 -34.14 -13.24 -12.30
N GLU A 73 -35.42 -13.57 -12.44
CA GLU A 73 -36.37 -13.72 -11.33
C GLU A 73 -35.93 -14.78 -10.31
N VAL A 74 -35.46 -15.94 -10.79
CA VAL A 74 -34.99 -17.04 -9.93
C VAL A 74 -33.70 -16.63 -9.21
N SER A 75 -32.79 -15.96 -9.90
CA SER A 75 -31.56 -15.45 -9.27
C SER A 75 -31.86 -14.37 -8.23
N ALA A 76 -32.83 -13.49 -8.49
CA ALA A 76 -33.27 -12.46 -7.55
C ALA A 76 -33.94 -13.08 -6.32
N ALA A 77 -34.80 -14.09 -6.52
CA ALA A 77 -35.44 -14.82 -5.42
C ALA A 77 -34.42 -15.55 -4.54
N VAL A 78 -33.40 -16.19 -5.14
CA VAL A 78 -32.32 -16.84 -4.39
C VAL A 78 -31.48 -15.81 -3.62
N ALA A 79 -31.12 -14.68 -4.24
CA ALA A 79 -30.38 -13.61 -3.57
C ALA A 79 -31.16 -13.02 -2.39
N LEU A 80 -32.47 -12.83 -2.55
CA LEU A 80 -33.37 -12.34 -1.51
C LEU A 80 -33.53 -13.35 -0.36
N ALA A 81 -33.69 -14.64 -0.68
CA ALA A 81 -33.77 -15.69 0.35
C ALA A 81 -32.48 -15.75 1.19
N ILE A 82 -31.31 -15.61 0.55
CA ILE A 82 -30.02 -15.55 1.23
C ILE A 82 -29.91 -14.28 2.08
N SER A 83 -30.32 -13.11 1.58
CA SER A 83 -30.24 -11.86 2.34
C SER A 83 -31.13 -11.87 3.58
N MET A 84 -32.34 -12.42 3.47
CA MET A 84 -33.25 -12.57 4.61
C MET A 84 -32.69 -13.54 5.68
N TYR A 85 -32.08 -14.65 5.25
CA TYR A 85 -31.45 -15.59 6.16
C TYR A 85 -30.29 -14.95 6.96
N PHE A 86 -29.47 -14.12 6.31
CA PHE A 86 -28.40 -13.41 7.00
C PHE A 86 -28.92 -12.29 7.91
N GLU A 87 -29.98 -11.58 7.52
CA GLU A 87 -30.61 -10.54 8.34
C GLU A 87 -31.16 -11.11 9.66
N GLU A 88 -31.70 -12.34 9.64
CA GLU A 88 -32.18 -13.03 10.84
C GLU A 88 -31.03 -13.45 11.79
N LEU A 89 -29.82 -13.69 11.26
CA LEU A 89 -28.65 -14.09 12.04
C LEU A 89 -27.84 -12.92 12.62
N HIS A 90 -28.11 -11.69 12.18
CA HIS A 90 -27.49 -10.50 12.76
C HIS A 90 -28.21 -10.12 14.05
N ASP A 91 -27.51 -10.19 15.19
CA ASP A 91 -28.00 -9.63 16.45
C ASP A 91 -28.39 -8.15 16.25
N GLN A 92 -29.56 -7.76 16.76
CA GLN A 92 -30.03 -6.37 16.70
C GLN A 92 -29.07 -5.47 17.47
N GLU A 93 -28.10 -4.87 16.77
CA GLU A 93 -27.14 -3.96 17.38
C GLU A 93 -27.87 -2.73 17.93
N THR A 94 -27.78 -2.50 19.24
CA THR A 94 -28.31 -1.28 19.84
C THR A 94 -27.43 -0.10 19.41
N SER A 95 -27.94 0.77 18.52
CA SER A 95 -27.21 1.97 18.03
C SER A 95 -26.93 3.05 19.11
N ILE A 96 -27.18 2.76 20.39
CA ILE A 96 -26.85 3.65 21.50
C ILE A 96 -25.49 3.24 22.05
N LEU A 97 -24.43 3.87 21.52
CA LEU A 97 -23.07 3.79 22.07
C LEU A 97 -23.05 4.42 23.48
N THR A 98 -23.33 3.63 24.52
CA THR A 98 -23.21 4.09 25.91
C THR A 98 -21.72 4.10 26.30
N ILE A 99 -21.02 5.18 25.94
CA ILE A 99 -19.63 5.40 26.36
C ILE A 99 -19.63 5.66 27.87
N LYS A 100 -19.38 4.62 28.67
CA LYS A 100 -18.99 4.81 30.08
C LYS A 100 -17.59 5.40 30.08
N LYS A 101 -17.48 6.72 30.28
CA LYS A 101 -16.20 7.40 30.56
C LYS A 101 -15.64 6.83 31.87
N VAL A 102 -14.84 5.77 31.78
CA VAL A 102 -13.89 5.43 32.84
C VAL A 102 -12.95 6.63 32.98
N GLY A 103 -12.86 7.19 34.18
CA GLY A 103 -12.22 8.48 34.49
C GLY A 103 -10.69 8.52 34.33
N LYS A 104 -10.13 7.76 33.39
CA LYS A 104 -8.71 7.76 33.11
C LYS A 104 -8.47 8.42 31.75
N SER A 105 -7.89 9.62 31.79
CA SER A 105 -7.56 10.45 30.60
C SER A 105 -6.41 9.89 29.75
N TYR A 106 -6.00 8.64 29.97
CA TYR A 106 -4.87 8.02 29.27
C TYR A 106 -5.28 6.68 28.67
N SER A 107 -4.78 6.41 27.45
CA SER A 107 -4.89 5.11 26.81
C SER A 107 -3.86 4.15 27.41
N PRO A 108 -4.26 2.92 27.80
CA PRO A 108 -3.31 1.94 28.34
C PRO A 108 -2.29 1.46 27.31
N TRP A 109 -2.48 1.72 26.01
CA TRP A 109 -1.60 1.25 24.95
C TRP A 109 -0.26 2.00 24.82
N ASN A 110 -0.18 3.25 25.32
CA ASN A 110 1.02 4.08 25.19
C ASN A 110 1.35 4.89 26.45
N SER A 111 1.19 4.31 27.64
CA SER A 111 1.59 5.02 28.85
C SER A 111 3.09 4.82 29.12
N LYS A 112 3.85 5.93 29.07
CA LYS A 112 5.30 5.98 29.33
C LYS A 112 5.72 5.44 30.71
N ILE A 113 4.77 5.30 31.64
CA ILE A 113 4.99 4.87 33.02
C ILE A 113 5.51 3.42 33.07
N TYR A 114 5.03 2.54 32.19
CA TYR A 114 5.50 1.15 32.15
C TYR A 114 6.96 1.01 31.70
N ASN A 115 7.48 1.99 30.94
CA ASN A 115 8.89 1.97 30.49
C ASN A 115 9.88 2.30 31.60
N VAL A 116 9.46 3.01 32.66
CA VAL A 116 10.36 3.45 33.73
C VAL A 116 10.54 2.36 34.79
N ILE A 117 9.57 1.46 34.95
CA ILE A 117 9.61 0.40 35.98
C ILE A 117 10.61 -0.72 35.64
N ASN A 118 10.95 -0.93 34.35
CA ASN A 118 11.85 -2.01 33.94
C ASN A 118 13.34 -1.62 33.88
N LEU A 119 13.69 -0.33 34.04
CA LEU A 119 15.08 0.12 33.86
C LEU A 119 15.96 -0.11 35.10
N ASN A 120 15.38 -0.27 36.29
CA ASN A 120 16.14 -0.36 37.54
C ASN A 120 16.66 -1.78 37.88
N ARG A 121 16.47 -2.77 36.97
CA ARG A 121 16.94 -4.15 37.18
C ARG A 121 18.35 -4.41 36.63
N PHE A 122 18.96 -3.44 35.94
CA PHE A 122 20.29 -3.57 35.32
C PHE A 122 21.39 -2.78 36.05
N GLN A 123 21.13 -2.27 37.25
CA GLN A 123 22.12 -1.54 38.07
C GLN A 123 22.56 -2.30 39.34
N ARG A 124 22.59 -3.63 39.31
CA ARG A 124 23.28 -4.45 40.33
C ARG A 124 24.25 -5.41 39.68
#